data_AF-A0ABD0R7P8-F1
#
_entry.id   AF-A0ABD0R7P8-F1
#
_cell.length_a   1.000
_cell.length_b   1.000
_cell.length_c   1.000
_cell.angle_alpha   90.00
_cell.angle_beta   90.00
_cell.angle_gamma   90.00
#
_symmetry.space_group_name_H-M   'P 1'
#
loop_
_entity.id
_entity.type
_entity.pdbx_description
1 polymer ?
#
loop_
_entity_poly.entity_id
_entity_poly.type
_entity_poly.pdbx_seq_one_letter_code
_entity_poly.pdbx_strand_id
1 'polypeptide(L)'
;MSCALFLLVSIVLPVSFALSGEYCHGWTDSFNSWHRGFQCPERFDGEDARYCCGTCALKYCCTYAEARLDQSTCDTGSESENTDDVRKLTES
;
A
#
# COMPACT_ATOMS: atom_id res chain seq x y z
N MET A 1 4.90 35.53 28.67
CA MET A 1 4.22 34.36 29.28
C MET A 1 3.45 33.51 28.27
N SER A 2 3.29 33.92 27.00
CA SER A 2 2.62 33.11 25.97
C SER A 2 3.48 32.02 25.32
N CYS A 3 4.81 32.23 25.14
CA CYS A 3 5.66 31.22 24.47
C CYS A 3 5.75 29.90 25.23
N ALA A 4 5.75 29.96 26.57
CA ALA A 4 5.81 28.76 27.41
C ALA A 4 4.51 27.93 27.29
N LEU A 5 3.35 28.57 27.12
CA LEU A 5 2.09 27.85 26.92
C LEU A 5 2.03 27.12 25.58
N PHE A 6 2.49 27.74 24.49
CA PHE A 6 2.50 27.07 23.17
C PHE A 6 3.42 25.85 23.14
N LEU A 7 4.60 25.95 23.77
CA LEU A 7 5.52 24.82 23.88
C LEU A 7 4.95 23.68 24.74
N LEU A 8 4.24 24.01 25.82
CA LEU A 8 3.59 22.99 26.64
C LEU A 8 2.50 22.25 25.84
N VAL A 9 1.64 22.97 25.12
CA VAL A 9 0.53 22.39 24.35
C VAL A 9 0.99 21.39 23.28
N SER A 10 2.11 21.63 22.61
CA SER A 10 2.68 20.69 21.62
C SER A 10 3.25 19.41 22.24
N ILE A 11 3.64 19.43 23.52
CA ILE A 11 4.17 18.26 24.24
C ILE A 11 3.04 17.39 24.80
N VAL A 12 1.88 17.98 25.13
CA VAL A 12 0.76 17.23 25.75
C VAL A 12 -0.16 16.55 24.74
N LEU A 13 -0.15 16.94 23.47
CA LEU A 13 -0.98 16.30 22.45
C LEU A 13 -0.28 15.04 21.93
N PRO A 14 -0.76 13.83 22.25
CA PRO A 14 -0.27 12.64 21.57
C PRO A 14 -0.59 12.82 20.09
N VAL A 15 0.44 12.98 19.27
CA VAL A 15 0.29 12.81 17.83
C VAL A 15 0.03 11.33 17.63
N SER A 16 -1.24 10.95 17.62
CA SER A 16 -1.67 9.62 17.22
C SER A 16 -1.35 9.46 15.74
N PHE A 17 -0.10 9.14 15.43
CA PHE A 17 0.24 8.56 14.15
C PHE A 17 -0.46 7.22 14.11
N ALA A 18 -1.63 7.17 13.44
CA ALA A 18 -2.21 5.91 13.04
C ALA A 18 -1.12 5.18 12.25
N LEU A 19 -0.54 4.13 12.85
CA LEU A 19 0.40 3.27 12.16
C LEU A 19 -0.36 2.68 10.98
N SER A 20 -0.10 3.24 9.80
CA SER A 20 -0.65 2.75 8.56
C SER A 20 -0.33 1.26 8.44
N GLY A 21 -1.31 0.47 8.01
CA GLY A 21 -1.14 -0.97 7.83
C GLY A 21 -0.24 -1.30 6.64
N GLU A 22 -0.39 -2.50 6.11
CA GLU A 22 0.35 -2.95 4.93
C GLU A 22 -0.14 -2.25 3.66
N TYR A 23 0.75 -2.15 2.69
CA TYR A 23 0.37 -1.78 1.34
C TYR A 23 0.12 -3.04 0.51
N CYS A 24 -1.08 -3.18 -0.03
CA CYS A 24 -1.37 -4.18 -1.05
C CYS A 24 -0.87 -3.66 -2.40
N HIS A 25 0.14 -4.31 -2.98
CA HIS A 25 0.67 -3.98 -4.29
C HIS A 25 -0.40 -4.20 -5.38
N GLY A 26 -0.28 -3.50 -6.51
CA GLY A 26 -1.13 -3.75 -7.68
C GLY A 26 -1.07 -5.20 -8.14
N TRP A 27 -2.12 -5.67 -8.81
CA TRP A 27 -2.21 -7.03 -9.31
C TRP A 27 -3.12 -7.14 -10.51
N THR A 28 -2.96 -8.22 -11.26
CA THR A 28 -3.89 -8.65 -12.31
C THR A 28 -4.74 -9.79 -11.76
N ASP A 29 -6.07 -9.69 -11.88
CA ASP A 29 -6.96 -10.75 -11.42
C ASP A 29 -7.07 -11.92 -12.42
N SER A 30 -7.84 -12.95 -12.04
CA SER A 30 -8.07 -14.14 -12.87
C SER A 30 -8.82 -13.85 -14.19
N PHE A 31 -9.36 -12.64 -14.37
CA PHE A 31 -10.02 -12.17 -15.59
C PHE A 31 -9.12 -11.23 -16.41
N ASN A 32 -7.82 -11.16 -16.08
CA ASN A 32 -6.85 -10.29 -16.73
C ASN A 32 -7.15 -8.79 -16.57
N SER A 33 -7.85 -8.41 -15.49
CA SER A 33 -8.10 -7.01 -15.13
C SER A 33 -7.04 -6.50 -14.17
N TRP A 34 -6.47 -5.32 -14.46
CA TRP A 34 -5.48 -4.68 -13.59
C TRP A 34 -6.17 -3.90 -12.46
N HIS A 35 -5.69 -4.13 -11.23
CA HIS A 35 -6.11 -3.46 -10.02
C HIS A 35 -4.95 -2.65 -9.44
N ARG A 36 -5.22 -1.37 -9.15
CA ARG A 36 -4.26 -0.51 -8.45
C ARG A 36 -4.02 -0.99 -7.03
N GLY A 37 -2.79 -0.78 -6.53
CA GLY A 37 -2.50 -1.02 -5.12
C GLY A 37 -3.21 -0.03 -4.19
N PHE A 38 -3.33 -0.42 -2.93
CA PHE A 38 -4.02 0.35 -1.89
C PHE A 38 -3.37 0.15 -0.52
N GLN A 39 -3.59 1.12 0.36
CA GLN A 39 -3.03 1.16 1.71
C GLN A 39 -4.09 0.65 2.69
N CYS A 40 -3.75 -0.35 3.50
CA CYS A 40 -4.62 -0.83 4.57
C CYS A 40 -4.50 0.03 5.84
N PRO A 41 -5.59 0.19 6.62
CA PRO A 41 -6.98 -0.04 6.21
C PRO A 41 -7.42 0.98 5.14
N GLU A 42 -8.33 0.60 4.24
CA GLU A 42 -8.99 1.57 3.37
C GLU A 42 -10.04 2.38 4.15
N ARG A 43 -10.60 3.41 3.49
CA ARG A 43 -11.58 4.35 4.08
C ARG A 43 -12.80 3.72 4.74
N PHE A 44 -13.15 2.49 4.38
CA PHE A 44 -14.34 1.78 4.85
C PHE A 44 -14.04 0.47 5.56
N ASP A 45 -12.76 0.16 5.78
CA ASP A 45 -12.37 -0.99 6.56
C ASP A 45 -12.38 -0.65 8.07
N GLY A 46 -12.37 -1.69 8.90
CA GLY A 46 -12.09 -1.55 10.32
C GLY A 46 -10.68 -0.99 10.56
N GLU A 47 -10.49 -0.22 11.63
CA GLU A 47 -9.21 0.41 11.99
C GLU A 47 -8.06 -0.57 12.26
N ASP A 48 -8.41 -1.84 12.50
CA ASP A 48 -7.53 -2.97 12.76
C ASP A 48 -7.28 -3.84 11.53
N ALA A 49 -7.94 -3.57 10.39
CA ALA A 49 -7.74 -4.29 9.13
C ALA A 49 -6.42 -3.87 8.47
N ARG A 50 -5.31 -4.20 9.12
CA ARG A 50 -3.97 -3.68 8.79
C ARG A 50 -3.15 -4.62 7.92
N TYR A 51 -3.60 -5.85 7.65
CA TYR A 51 -2.85 -6.81 6.85
C TYR A 51 -3.35 -6.86 5.41
N CYS A 52 -2.45 -7.07 4.45
CA CYS A 52 -2.82 -7.40 3.09
C CYS A 52 -3.08 -8.91 3.00
N CYS A 53 -4.30 -9.31 2.67
CA CYS A 53 -4.76 -10.70 2.74
C CYS A 53 -5.32 -11.18 1.39
N GLY A 54 -5.54 -12.48 1.27
CA GLY A 54 -6.15 -13.10 0.09
C GLY A 54 -5.16 -13.88 -0.77
N THR A 55 -5.18 -13.63 -2.08
CA THR A 55 -4.34 -14.33 -3.08
C THR A 55 -3.69 -13.33 -4.03
N CYS A 56 -2.74 -13.77 -4.84
CA CYS A 56 -2.11 -12.91 -5.85
C CYS A 56 -3.12 -12.30 -6.85
N ALA A 57 -4.27 -12.94 -7.07
CA ALA A 57 -5.33 -12.48 -7.98
C ALA A 57 -6.50 -11.76 -7.27
N LEU A 58 -6.51 -11.69 -5.93
CA LEU A 58 -7.55 -11.04 -5.14
C LEU A 58 -6.99 -10.60 -3.79
N LYS A 59 -6.73 -9.30 -3.64
CA LYS A 59 -6.18 -8.70 -2.42
C LYS A 59 -7.24 -7.89 -1.70
N TYR A 60 -7.23 -7.93 -0.37
CA TYR A 60 -8.12 -7.15 0.50
C TYR A 60 -7.48 -6.92 1.88
N CYS A 61 -7.91 -5.87 2.59
CA CYS A 61 -7.46 -5.63 3.96
C CYS A 61 -8.13 -6.59 4.94
N CYS A 62 -7.39 -7.16 5.88
CA CYS A 62 -7.94 -7.98 6.95
C CYS A 62 -7.24 -7.79 8.30
N THR A 63 -7.85 -8.30 9.37
CA THR A 63 -7.42 -8.13 10.76
C THR A 63 -6.57 -9.28 11.28
N TYR A 64 -6.58 -10.43 10.60
CA TYR A 64 -5.96 -11.68 11.04
C TYR A 64 -4.61 -11.90 10.36
N ALA A 65 -3.54 -11.94 11.14
CA ALA A 65 -2.17 -12.08 10.62
C ALA A 65 -1.94 -13.45 9.94
N GLU A 66 -2.66 -14.49 10.36
CA GLU A 66 -2.63 -15.82 9.76
C GLU A 66 -3.21 -15.88 8.34
N ALA A 67 -4.04 -14.89 7.96
CA ALA A 67 -4.61 -14.77 6.63
C ALA A 67 -3.80 -13.84 5.70
N ARG A 68 -2.70 -13.28 6.22
CA ARG A 68 -1.81 -12.38 5.50
C ARG A 68 -1.19 -13.06 4.28
N LEU A 69 -1.30 -12.39 3.13
CA LEU A 69 -0.69 -12.81 1.89
C LEU A 69 0.80 -12.44 1.87
N ASP A 70 1.69 -13.41 1.63
CA ASP A 70 3.07 -13.12 1.27
C ASP A 70 3.14 -12.64 -0.19
N GLN A 71 3.07 -11.33 -0.38
CA GLN A 71 3.05 -10.73 -1.71
C GLN A 71 4.36 -10.95 -2.49
N SER A 72 5.46 -11.33 -1.82
CA SER A 72 6.74 -11.58 -2.49
C SER A 72 6.72 -12.85 -3.36
N THR A 73 5.74 -13.74 -3.14
CA THR A 73 5.57 -14.96 -3.93
C THR A 73 4.66 -14.77 -5.15
N CYS A 74 4.13 -13.57 -5.36
CA CYS A 74 3.30 -13.28 -6.51
C CYS A 74 4.14 -12.97 -7.74
N ASP A 75 3.79 -13.57 -8.88
CA ASP A 75 4.39 -13.21 -10.15
C ASP A 75 4.08 -11.74 -10.43
N THR A 76 5.13 -10.91 -10.47
CA THR A 76 4.98 -9.54 -10.93
C THR A 76 4.87 -9.67 -12.45
N GLY A 77 3.64 -9.75 -12.97
CA GLY A 77 3.40 -9.62 -14.40
C GLY A 77 4.18 -8.39 -14.85
N SER A 78 5.26 -8.61 -15.59
CA SER A 78 6.29 -7.62 -15.80
C SER A 78 5.66 -6.42 -16.50
N GLU A 79 5.52 -5.30 -15.80
CA GLU A 79 5.50 -3.99 -16.42
C GLU A 79 6.93 -3.71 -16.90
N SER A 80 7.36 -4.49 -17.90
CA SER A 80 8.64 -4.39 -18.58
C SER A 80 8.37 -4.49 -20.07
N GLU A 81 7.48 -3.63 -20.56
CA GLU A 81 7.40 -3.39 -21.98
C GLU A 81 7.25 -1.88 -22.17
N ASN A 82 8.26 -1.30 -22.83
CA ASN A 82 8.37 0.09 -23.31
C ASN A 82 9.25 1.07 -22.52
N THR A 83 10.48 0.67 -22.17
CA THR A 83 11.62 1.63 -22.12
C THR A 83 12.78 1.26 -23.04
N ASP A 84 12.72 0.13 -23.75
CA ASP A 84 13.76 -0.29 -24.70
C ASP A 84 13.55 0.25 -26.14
N ASP A 85 12.38 0.81 -26.47
CA ASP A 85 12.13 1.37 -27.82
C ASP A 85 12.68 2.80 -27.98
N VAL A 86 12.70 3.60 -26.91
CA VAL A 86 13.19 5.00 -26.94
C VAL A 86 14.66 5.09 -27.32
N ARG A 87 15.48 4.08 -27.01
CA ARG A 87 16.92 4.08 -27.32
C ARG A 87 17.23 3.82 -28.79
N LYS A 88 16.30 3.24 -29.58
CA LYS A 88 16.55 2.96 -31.00
C LYS A 88 16.23 4.11 -31.95
N LEU A 89 15.54 5.16 -31.50
CA LEU A 89 15.21 6.32 -32.32
C LEU A 89 16.29 7.43 -32.34
N THR A 90 17.31 7.35 -31.48
CA THR A 90 18.38 8.35 -31.42
C THR A 90 19.67 7.97 -32.16
N GLU A 91 19.71 6.79 -32.79
CA GLU A 91 20.80 6.36 -33.67
C GLU A 91 20.24 5.97 -35.05
N SER A 92 19.78 6.97 -35.82
CA SER A 92 19.55 6.90 -37.27
C SER A 92 19.73 8.27 -37.90
#